data_AF-A0A5S4ZPG2-F1
#
_entry.id   AF-A0A5S4ZPG2-F1
#
_cell.length_a   1.000
_cell.length_b   1.000
_cell.length_c   1.000
_cell.angle_alpha   90.00
_cell.angle_beta   90.00
_cell.angle_gamma   90.00
#
_symmetry.space_group_name_H-M   'P 1'
#
loop_
_entity.id
_entity.type
_entity.pdbx_description
1 polymer ?
#
loop_
_entity_poly.entity_id
_entity_poly.type
_entity_poly.pdbx_seq_one_letter_code
_entity_poly.pdbx_strand_id
1 'polypeptide(L)'
;MRLKKLILLLVTLLLLPGTALANPQEQFILQEIKVGHFDVWQHTDGTWQDTDHDGEVDPYGLKDKKVPEPPYTYPDSQYANQFTPTRVEITKITQASNLTDEELKKAGRSETWRVFNENYLTKLPNAYSAAKTSEDIAQGTVSVEKTFDLMPELLDLKDPTVRAELGMTDRDFSDMAQGWRWYTPVLIKWYGVPKVVVQPPDFSVTLDRYEFKDMNPGDKITLTATFKLNENHPQPERAKLGAFHVTGTEYTATMVPVEPSDALDSNGIIKFNPGETKQYRITVTVSTRNSVVQAKIWPADTTIDANWTNNRAEAQIRLNQNLWTEPISNTNLETREGNSVNVTARIHNDSGSMIVTRVIWTLDGKVIKDIKDFDVISQGDSSITVTPGVGEHNLTVEVNPDRNKPVNEATFADNKTTYTINVAPQREEASGNIQIIGPDVWDCYKEQKLYSFTVKISGYLPYERYRDRDGNVRYRSKTYNMTVKTSGEGVETYQWTPNNQFGNPQLTRPVVKSWSEGYSASSGSFTKSFHYVFPYVGMRGFSDSTLVIEATDSRFGTARKVVTIKPTPVKIPEYKLTL
;
A
#
# COMPACT_ATOMS: atom_id res chain seq x y z
N MET A 1 -52.87 38.29 -26.04
CA MET A 1 -51.65 37.61 -26.58
C MET A 1 -50.38 38.48 -26.61
N ARG A 2 -50.39 39.76 -26.22
CA ARG A 2 -49.22 40.67 -26.33
C ARG A 2 -48.35 40.80 -25.05
N LEU A 3 -48.90 40.51 -23.87
CA LEU A 3 -48.17 40.65 -22.60
C LEU A 3 -47.14 39.52 -22.34
N LYS A 4 -47.44 38.27 -22.74
CA LYS A 4 -46.51 37.13 -22.59
C LYS A 4 -45.25 37.24 -23.47
N LYS A 5 -45.33 37.91 -24.62
CA LYS A 5 -44.15 38.16 -25.48
C LYS A 5 -43.27 39.29 -24.96
N LEU A 6 -43.83 40.27 -24.25
CA LEU A 6 -43.08 41.35 -23.61
C LEU A 6 -42.33 40.86 -22.36
N ILE A 7 -42.96 39.99 -21.55
CA ILE A 7 -42.32 39.37 -20.37
C ILE A 7 -41.19 38.42 -20.82
N LEU A 8 -41.39 37.65 -21.89
CA LEU A 8 -40.34 36.79 -22.43
C LEU A 8 -39.14 37.62 -22.95
N LEU A 9 -39.39 38.77 -23.60
CA LEU A 9 -38.34 39.68 -24.08
C LEU A 9 -37.57 40.35 -22.92
N LEU A 10 -38.27 40.74 -21.84
CA LEU A 10 -37.67 41.36 -20.65
C LEU A 10 -36.83 40.36 -19.86
N VAL A 11 -37.27 39.10 -19.77
CA VAL A 11 -36.51 38.01 -19.13
C VAL A 11 -35.28 37.62 -19.95
N THR A 12 -35.34 37.67 -21.30
CA THR A 12 -34.13 37.51 -22.13
C THR A 12 -33.16 38.69 -22.04
N LEU A 13 -33.61 39.92 -21.75
CA LEU A 13 -32.70 41.07 -21.56
C LEU A 13 -32.03 41.07 -20.17
N LEU A 14 -32.69 40.51 -19.15
CA LEU A 14 -32.14 40.38 -17.78
C LEU A 14 -31.17 39.20 -17.61
N LEU A 15 -31.05 38.31 -18.62
CA LEU A 15 -30.17 37.14 -18.61
C LEU A 15 -28.90 37.32 -19.45
N LEU A 16 -28.53 38.56 -19.79
CA LEU A 16 -27.22 38.88 -20.36
C LEU A 16 -26.28 39.38 -19.25
N PRO A 17 -25.54 38.52 -18.54
CA PRO A 17 -24.39 38.92 -17.75
C PRO A 17 -23.24 39.27 -18.72
N GLY A 18 -23.46 40.28 -19.55
CA GLY A 18 -22.40 40.99 -20.22
C GLY A 18 -22.02 42.16 -19.33
N THR A 19 -21.29 41.90 -18.25
CA THR A 19 -20.42 42.94 -17.70
C THR A 19 -19.48 43.28 -18.85
N ALA A 20 -19.84 44.30 -19.64
CA ALA A 20 -18.92 44.93 -20.56
C ALA A 20 -17.76 45.40 -19.68
N LEU A 21 -16.68 44.60 -19.64
CA LEU A 21 -15.44 44.96 -18.99
C LEU A 21 -15.05 46.28 -19.63
N ALA A 22 -15.28 47.37 -18.91
CA ALA A 22 -14.86 48.68 -19.35
C ALA A 22 -13.37 48.54 -19.64
N ASN A 23 -12.99 48.75 -20.91
CA ASN A 23 -11.58 48.72 -21.29
C ASN A 23 -10.83 49.57 -20.25
N PRO A 24 -9.78 49.02 -19.62
CA PRO A 24 -9.11 49.71 -18.53
C PRO A 24 -8.71 51.09 -19.04
N GLN A 25 -9.23 52.13 -18.38
CA GLN A 25 -9.02 53.51 -18.83
C GLN A 25 -7.56 53.89 -18.54
N GLU A 26 -6.92 54.54 -19.51
CA GLU A 26 -5.60 55.14 -19.32
C GLU A 26 -5.68 56.13 -18.15
N GLN A 27 -4.74 56.03 -17.22
CA GLN A 27 -4.62 56.93 -16.08
C GLN A 27 -3.19 57.41 -15.94
N PHE A 28 -3.05 58.54 -15.25
CA PHE A 28 -1.75 59.08 -14.86
C PHE A 28 -1.08 58.15 -13.83
N ILE A 29 0.17 57.77 -14.08
CA ILE A 29 0.94 56.88 -13.20
C ILE A 29 1.93 57.68 -12.37
N LEU A 30 2.79 58.44 -13.05
CA LEU A 30 3.97 59.06 -12.47
C LEU A 30 4.29 60.38 -13.18
N GLN A 31 4.78 61.34 -12.42
CA GLN A 31 5.43 62.54 -12.91
C GLN A 31 6.84 62.57 -12.34
N GLU A 32 7.82 63.03 -13.10
CA GLU A 32 9.19 63.22 -12.64
C GLU A 32 9.81 64.46 -13.27
N ILE A 33 10.67 65.14 -12.51
CA ILE A 33 11.49 66.25 -13.01
C ILE A 33 12.94 65.81 -13.08
N LYS A 34 13.51 65.84 -14.28
CA LYS A 34 14.95 65.64 -14.50
C LYS A 34 15.60 66.99 -14.75
N VAL A 35 16.62 67.31 -13.98
CA VAL A 35 17.38 68.56 -14.12
C VAL A 35 18.70 68.24 -14.78
N GLY A 36 18.75 68.38 -16.11
CA GLY A 36 20.01 68.34 -16.84
C GLY A 36 20.74 69.67 -16.73
N HIS A 37 22.01 69.69 -17.13
CA HIS A 37 22.79 70.91 -17.33
C HIS A 37 23.61 70.78 -18.61
N PHE A 38 23.98 71.91 -19.19
CA PHE A 38 24.92 71.98 -20.31
C PHE A 38 25.99 73.00 -19.95
N ASP A 39 27.24 72.59 -20.10
CA ASP A 39 28.40 73.44 -19.81
C ASP A 39 29.15 73.72 -21.10
N VAL A 40 29.70 74.92 -21.24
CA VAL A 40 30.66 75.20 -22.32
C VAL A 40 31.93 75.76 -21.75
N TRP A 41 33.02 75.49 -22.45
CA TRP A 41 34.37 75.74 -21.96
C TRP A 41 35.20 76.40 -23.04
N GLN A 42 35.88 77.48 -22.68
CA GLN A 42 36.93 78.08 -23.49
C GLN A 42 38.28 77.84 -22.82
N HIS A 43 39.19 77.21 -23.56
CA HIS A 43 40.56 76.96 -23.12
C HIS A 43 41.42 78.23 -23.15
N THR A 44 42.61 78.12 -22.56
CA THR A 44 43.54 79.23 -22.36
C THR A 44 44.09 79.82 -23.66
N ASP A 45 44.04 79.04 -24.75
CA ASP A 45 44.42 79.43 -26.11
C ASP A 45 43.26 80.04 -26.91
N GLY A 46 42.08 80.18 -26.29
CA GLY A 46 40.87 80.74 -26.89
C GLY A 46 40.01 79.73 -27.66
N THR A 47 40.42 78.46 -27.72
CA THR A 47 39.62 77.40 -28.37
C THR A 47 38.44 76.99 -27.51
N TRP A 48 37.31 76.68 -28.15
CA TRP A 48 36.10 76.20 -27.49
C TRP A 48 36.05 74.68 -27.51
N GLN A 49 35.55 74.10 -26.42
CA GLN A 49 35.29 72.66 -26.33
C GLN A 49 34.01 72.31 -27.09
N ASP A 50 34.00 71.12 -27.69
CA ASP A 50 32.81 70.39 -28.12
C ASP A 50 32.35 69.54 -26.93
N THR A 51 31.36 70.03 -26.17
CA THR A 51 30.96 69.44 -24.89
C THR A 51 30.14 68.16 -25.09
N ASP A 52 29.26 68.12 -26.08
CA ASP A 52 28.42 66.95 -26.37
C ASP A 52 29.02 65.99 -27.40
N HIS A 53 30.21 66.29 -27.91
CA HIS A 53 30.97 65.46 -28.84
C HIS A 53 30.24 65.27 -30.17
N ASP A 54 29.52 66.29 -30.64
CA ASP A 54 28.79 66.28 -31.91
C ASP A 54 29.67 66.60 -33.14
N GLY A 55 30.93 66.96 -32.90
CA GLY A 55 31.93 67.33 -33.91
C GLY A 55 32.02 68.83 -34.16
N GLU A 56 31.18 69.64 -33.53
CA GLU A 56 31.19 71.10 -33.60
C GLU A 56 31.55 71.70 -32.23
N VAL A 57 32.42 72.71 -32.23
CA VAL A 57 32.75 73.42 -30.97
C VAL A 57 31.56 74.23 -30.48
N ASP A 58 31.44 74.40 -29.16
CA ASP A 58 30.30 75.08 -28.52
C ASP A 58 30.65 76.50 -28.01
N PRO A 59 30.78 77.50 -28.89
CA PRO A 59 31.11 78.85 -28.46
C PRO A 59 29.95 79.49 -27.72
N TYR A 60 30.27 80.30 -26.70
CA TYR A 60 29.30 81.19 -26.09
C TYR A 60 28.62 82.06 -27.17
N GLY A 61 27.29 82.12 -27.10
CA GLY A 61 26.46 82.80 -28.08
C GLY A 61 26.08 81.99 -29.32
N LEU A 62 26.42 80.70 -29.40
CA LEU A 62 25.82 79.79 -30.38
C LEU A 62 24.29 79.76 -30.20
N LYS A 63 23.57 79.76 -31.32
CA LYS A 63 22.10 79.71 -31.34
C LYS A 63 21.61 78.35 -31.78
N ASP A 64 20.41 78.00 -31.34
CA ASP A 64 19.70 76.78 -31.74
C ASP A 64 20.53 75.48 -31.50
N LYS A 65 21.39 75.46 -30.47
CA LYS A 65 22.17 74.26 -30.11
C LYS A 65 21.20 73.14 -29.75
N LYS A 66 21.45 71.95 -30.33
CA LYS A 66 20.65 70.75 -30.11
C LYS A 66 21.46 69.74 -29.31
N VAL A 67 20.93 69.33 -28.18
CA VAL A 67 21.60 68.36 -27.30
C VAL A 67 20.70 67.14 -27.14
N PRO A 68 21.10 65.97 -27.68
CA PRO A 68 20.40 64.72 -27.43
C PRO A 68 20.69 64.26 -26.00
N GLU A 69 19.63 63.96 -25.24
CA GLU A 69 19.77 63.36 -23.92
C GLU A 69 19.77 61.83 -23.99
N PRO A 70 20.47 61.15 -23.07
CA PRO A 70 20.26 59.73 -22.85
C PRO A 70 18.77 59.41 -22.62
N PRO A 71 18.26 58.26 -23.11
CA PRO A 71 16.86 57.89 -22.92
C PRO A 71 16.47 57.84 -21.44
N TYR A 72 15.35 58.46 -21.10
CA TYR A 72 14.74 58.32 -19.79
C TYR A 72 13.99 57.00 -19.72
N THR A 73 14.18 56.26 -18.63
CA THR A 73 13.56 54.95 -18.41
C THR A 73 12.50 55.05 -17.33
N TYR A 74 11.33 54.48 -17.60
CA TYR A 74 10.23 54.30 -16.66
C TYR A 74 10.71 53.49 -15.45
N PRO A 75 10.49 53.96 -14.21
CA PRO A 75 11.04 53.30 -13.04
C PRO A 75 10.32 51.96 -12.76
N ASP A 76 11.01 50.87 -13.11
CA ASP A 76 10.47 49.51 -13.07
C ASP A 76 10.01 49.04 -11.69
N SER A 77 10.72 49.41 -10.63
CA SER A 77 10.57 48.75 -9.32
C SER A 77 9.25 49.05 -8.59
N GLN A 78 8.63 50.22 -8.82
CA GLN A 78 7.45 50.65 -8.07
C GLN A 78 6.15 50.47 -8.86
N TYR A 79 6.17 50.69 -10.17
CA TYR A 79 4.96 50.83 -10.97
C TYR A 79 4.80 49.75 -12.05
N ALA A 80 5.87 49.07 -12.48
CA ALA A 80 5.77 48.09 -13.55
C ALA A 80 4.91 46.87 -13.19
N ASN A 81 4.78 46.52 -11.90
CA ASN A 81 3.90 45.43 -11.47
C ASN A 81 2.41 45.82 -11.43
N GLN A 82 2.11 47.12 -11.38
CA GLN A 82 0.76 47.64 -11.20
C GLN A 82 0.17 48.21 -12.49
N PHE A 83 1.01 48.67 -13.42
CA PHE A 83 0.58 49.35 -14.64
C PHE A 83 1.34 48.84 -15.85
N THR A 84 0.66 48.85 -17.01
CA THR A 84 1.29 48.76 -18.32
C THR A 84 1.34 50.17 -18.88
N PRO A 85 2.53 50.77 -19.11
CA PRO A 85 2.63 52.10 -19.68
C PRO A 85 2.01 52.11 -21.09
N THR A 86 1.31 53.19 -21.41
CA THR A 86 0.66 53.38 -22.72
C THR A 86 1.12 54.66 -23.40
N ARG A 87 1.61 55.65 -22.63
CA ARG A 87 1.97 56.96 -23.16
C ARG A 87 2.93 57.70 -22.23
N VAL A 88 3.82 58.50 -22.83
CA VAL A 88 4.71 59.41 -22.12
C VAL A 88 4.68 60.81 -22.75
N GLU A 89 4.61 61.82 -21.89
CA GLU A 89 4.66 63.23 -22.26
C GLU A 89 5.93 63.87 -21.74
N ILE A 90 6.52 64.74 -22.57
CA ILE A 90 7.68 65.57 -22.24
C ILE A 90 7.24 67.03 -22.35
N THR A 91 7.36 67.77 -21.25
CA THR A 91 7.05 69.19 -21.21
C THR A 91 8.24 69.97 -20.66
N LYS A 92 8.62 71.07 -21.33
CA LYS A 92 9.62 71.99 -20.77
C LYS A 92 9.08 72.69 -19.53
N ILE A 93 9.93 72.86 -18.52
CA ILE A 93 9.58 73.60 -17.32
C ILE A 93 10.09 75.02 -17.47
N THR A 94 9.20 75.99 -17.30
CA THR A 94 9.54 77.42 -17.33
C THR A 94 9.06 78.09 -16.06
N GLN A 95 9.48 79.34 -15.83
CA GLN A 95 8.97 80.13 -14.70
C GLN A 95 7.44 80.27 -14.72
N ALA A 96 6.82 80.24 -15.91
CA ALA A 96 5.37 80.30 -16.07
C ALA A 96 4.65 78.99 -15.71
N SER A 97 5.37 77.89 -15.52
CA SER A 97 4.77 76.57 -15.23
C SER A 97 4.10 76.50 -13.86
N ASN A 98 4.45 77.37 -12.91
CA ASN A 98 3.81 77.54 -11.60
C ASN A 98 3.39 76.23 -10.90
N LEU A 99 4.30 75.26 -10.77
CA LEU A 99 4.01 74.02 -10.04
C LEU A 99 3.87 74.32 -8.55
N THR A 100 2.93 73.65 -7.90
CA THR A 100 2.81 73.66 -6.44
C THR A 100 3.96 72.86 -5.81
N ASP A 101 4.29 73.14 -4.54
CA ASP A 101 5.26 72.35 -3.78
C ASP A 101 4.88 70.85 -3.74
N GLU A 102 3.58 70.54 -3.72
CA GLU A 102 3.09 69.16 -3.74
C GLU A 102 3.34 68.48 -5.09
N GLU A 103 3.11 69.16 -6.22
CA GLU A 103 3.40 68.64 -7.56
C GLU A 103 4.91 68.45 -7.77
N LEU A 104 5.74 69.36 -7.24
CA LEU A 104 7.19 69.24 -7.28
C LEU A 104 7.66 68.04 -6.47
N LYS A 105 7.08 67.82 -5.28
CA LYS A 105 7.36 66.65 -4.45
C LYS A 105 6.91 65.35 -5.11
N LYS A 106 5.72 65.33 -5.72
CA LYS A 106 5.25 64.18 -6.53
C LYS A 106 6.18 63.89 -7.70
N ALA A 107 6.90 64.90 -8.19
CA ALA A 107 7.89 64.78 -9.25
C ALA A 107 9.30 64.35 -8.80
N GLY A 108 9.45 63.93 -7.54
CA GLY A 108 10.72 63.42 -7.01
C GLY A 108 11.71 64.48 -6.53
N ARG A 109 11.26 65.73 -6.33
CA ARG A 109 12.07 66.81 -5.75
C ARG A 109 11.77 66.98 -4.26
N SER A 110 12.71 67.55 -3.51
CA SER A 110 12.57 67.72 -2.05
C SER A 110 12.51 69.18 -1.61
N GLU A 111 12.96 70.09 -2.46
CA GLU A 111 12.94 71.53 -2.26
C GLU A 111 11.54 72.14 -2.53
N THR A 112 11.37 73.42 -2.18
CA THR A 112 10.14 74.17 -2.50
C THR A 112 10.19 74.69 -3.94
N TRP A 113 9.04 75.01 -4.53
CA TRP A 113 8.95 75.63 -5.86
C TRP A 113 9.76 76.91 -5.94
N ARG A 114 9.74 77.74 -4.88
CA ARG A 114 10.56 78.96 -4.81
C ARG A 114 12.04 78.65 -4.98
N VAL A 115 12.56 77.69 -4.22
CA VAL A 115 13.96 77.26 -4.28
C VAL A 115 14.29 76.60 -5.62
N PHE A 116 13.41 75.75 -6.15
CA PHE A 116 13.59 75.13 -7.47
C PHE A 116 13.64 76.19 -8.58
N ASN A 117 12.74 77.17 -8.54
CA ASN A 117 12.70 78.27 -9.48
C ASN A 117 13.97 79.13 -9.42
N GLU A 118 14.39 79.49 -8.21
CA GLU A 118 15.61 80.27 -7.94
C GLU A 118 16.89 79.54 -8.36
N ASN A 119 16.96 78.22 -8.17
CA ASN A 119 18.15 77.44 -8.47
C ASN A 119 18.26 77.03 -9.93
N TYR A 120 17.14 76.81 -10.63
CA TYR A 120 17.14 76.20 -11.97
C TYR A 120 16.40 77.02 -13.03
N LEU A 121 15.24 77.59 -12.71
CA LEU A 121 14.38 78.24 -13.73
C LEU A 121 14.76 79.70 -14.03
N THR A 122 15.45 80.37 -13.12
CA THR A 122 16.14 81.66 -13.37
C THR A 122 17.39 81.49 -14.22
N LYS A 123 17.85 80.24 -14.39
CA LYS A 123 19.08 79.85 -15.07
C LYS A 123 18.81 79.02 -16.34
N LEU A 124 17.64 79.23 -16.97
CA LEU A 124 17.26 78.63 -18.24
C LEU A 124 17.89 79.40 -19.41
N PRO A 125 18.48 78.70 -20.41
CA PRO A 125 19.02 79.36 -21.59
C PRO A 125 17.92 80.04 -22.43
N ASN A 126 18.30 81.02 -23.25
CA ASN A 126 17.35 81.60 -24.21
C ASN A 126 16.84 80.55 -25.18
N ALA A 127 15.63 80.78 -25.71
CA ALA A 127 14.97 79.88 -26.65
C ALA A 127 14.81 78.41 -26.16
N TYR A 128 14.92 78.16 -24.85
CA TYR A 128 14.85 76.79 -24.32
C TYR A 128 13.56 76.05 -24.72
N SER A 129 13.77 74.86 -25.29
CA SER A 129 12.76 73.87 -25.59
C SER A 129 13.29 72.46 -25.34
N ALA A 130 12.36 71.54 -25.09
CA ALA A 130 12.63 70.12 -24.96
C ALA A 130 11.51 69.38 -25.68
N ALA A 131 11.87 68.47 -26.58
CA ALA A 131 10.92 67.72 -27.39
C ALA A 131 11.28 66.24 -27.40
N LYS A 132 10.24 65.40 -27.40
CA LYS A 132 10.37 63.95 -27.57
C LYS A 132 10.84 63.64 -28.99
N THR A 133 11.93 62.89 -29.13
CA THR A 133 12.47 62.47 -30.45
C THR A 133 12.15 61.02 -30.78
N SER A 134 12.06 60.14 -29.76
CA SER A 134 11.64 58.75 -29.90
C SER A 134 11.06 58.22 -28.60
N GLU A 135 10.26 57.15 -28.68
CA GLU A 135 9.79 56.39 -27.53
C GLU A 135 9.66 54.91 -27.84
N ASP A 136 9.91 54.07 -26.84
CA ASP A 136 9.57 52.65 -26.82
C ASP A 136 8.77 52.38 -25.54
N ILE A 137 7.45 52.48 -25.67
CA ILE A 137 6.51 52.30 -24.55
C ILE A 137 6.58 50.87 -23.98
N ALA A 138 6.89 49.87 -24.80
CA ALA A 138 6.98 48.47 -24.35
C ALA A 138 8.20 48.25 -23.45
N GLN A 139 9.31 48.94 -23.74
CA GLN A 139 10.51 48.97 -22.88
C GLN A 139 10.44 50.08 -21.82
N GLY A 140 9.42 50.93 -21.84
CA GLY A 140 9.29 52.07 -20.94
C GLY A 140 10.40 53.11 -21.13
N THR A 141 10.80 53.43 -22.37
CA THR A 141 11.88 54.41 -22.62
C THR A 141 11.42 55.58 -23.50
N VAL A 142 12.00 56.76 -23.29
CA VAL A 142 11.76 57.98 -24.08
C VAL A 142 13.04 58.79 -24.27
N SER A 143 13.33 59.19 -25.51
CA SER A 143 14.47 60.05 -25.82
C SER A 143 14.02 61.49 -26.01
N VAL A 144 14.82 62.44 -25.54
CA VAL A 144 14.53 63.87 -25.57
C VAL A 144 15.67 64.61 -26.24
N GLU A 145 15.34 65.54 -27.13
CA GLU A 145 16.27 66.54 -27.65
C GLU A 145 15.93 67.89 -27.01
N LYS A 146 16.97 68.56 -26.51
CA LYS A 146 16.88 69.92 -25.97
C LYS A 146 17.39 70.89 -27.02
N THR A 147 16.71 72.01 -27.20
CA THR A 147 17.17 73.09 -28.09
C THR A 147 17.19 74.41 -27.35
N PHE A 148 18.30 75.13 -27.43
CA PHE A 148 18.50 76.40 -26.74
C PHE A 148 19.65 77.22 -27.31
N ASP A 149 19.70 78.50 -26.97
CA ASP A 149 20.83 79.38 -27.27
C ASP A 149 21.81 79.39 -26.09
N LEU A 150 23.11 79.38 -26.37
CA LEU A 150 24.18 79.54 -25.39
C LEU A 150 24.36 81.01 -24.96
N MET A 151 23.25 81.70 -24.69
CA MET A 151 23.19 83.08 -24.22
C MET A 151 21.86 83.37 -23.49
N PRO A 152 21.81 84.39 -22.60
CA PRO A 152 22.98 85.04 -22.01
C PRO A 152 23.72 84.07 -21.08
N GLU A 153 24.88 84.48 -20.60
CA GLU A 153 25.55 83.84 -19.47
C GLU A 153 24.64 83.91 -18.24
N LEU A 154 24.39 82.75 -17.63
CA LEU A 154 23.55 82.65 -16.43
C LEU A 154 24.34 82.21 -15.20
N LEU A 155 25.42 81.45 -15.40
CA LEU A 155 26.36 81.04 -14.37
C LEU A 155 27.77 81.11 -14.91
N ASP A 156 28.54 82.09 -14.43
CA ASP A 156 29.97 82.19 -14.69
C ASP A 156 30.71 81.13 -13.86
N LEU A 157 31.25 80.09 -14.50
CA LEU A 157 32.04 79.07 -13.80
C LEU A 157 33.42 79.60 -13.37
N LYS A 158 33.82 80.79 -13.83
CA LYS A 158 35.02 81.48 -13.31
C LYS A 158 34.78 82.08 -11.93
N ASP A 159 33.53 82.42 -11.58
CA ASP A 159 33.20 82.92 -10.25
C ASP A 159 33.33 81.78 -9.21
N PRO A 160 34.26 81.89 -8.24
CA PRO A 160 34.44 80.86 -7.22
C PRO A 160 33.19 80.66 -6.35
N THR A 161 32.32 81.67 -6.24
CA THR A 161 31.05 81.58 -5.50
C THR A 161 30.08 80.65 -6.23
N VAL A 162 29.94 80.80 -7.55
CA VAL A 162 29.14 79.91 -8.40
C VAL A 162 29.67 78.49 -8.34
N ARG A 163 31.00 78.31 -8.43
CA ARG A 163 31.63 76.98 -8.30
C ARG A 163 31.32 76.33 -6.95
N ALA A 164 31.43 77.08 -5.85
CA ALA A 164 31.12 76.59 -4.52
C ALA A 164 29.64 76.17 -4.39
N GLU A 165 28.70 76.95 -4.95
CA GLU A 165 27.26 76.58 -4.98
C GLU A 165 27.00 75.29 -5.77
N LEU A 166 27.76 75.07 -6.85
CA LEU A 166 27.69 73.85 -7.66
C LEU A 166 28.42 72.66 -7.04
N GLY A 167 29.10 72.85 -5.90
CA GLY A 167 29.94 71.83 -5.26
C GLY A 167 31.22 71.50 -6.03
N MET A 168 31.64 72.38 -6.94
CA MET A 168 32.89 72.24 -7.69
C MET A 168 34.07 72.68 -6.84
N THR A 169 35.17 71.94 -6.90
CA THR A 169 36.43 72.25 -6.23
C THR A 169 37.43 72.85 -7.21
N ASP A 170 38.54 73.42 -6.72
CA ASP A 170 39.63 73.93 -7.57
C ASP A 170 40.33 72.84 -8.40
N ARG A 171 40.03 71.55 -8.16
CA ARG A 171 40.50 70.45 -9.01
C ARG A 171 39.64 70.26 -10.25
N ASP A 172 38.39 70.71 -10.20
CA ASP A 172 37.40 70.52 -11.25
C ASP A 172 37.43 71.68 -12.27
N PHE A 173 38.14 72.78 -11.96
CA PHE A 173 38.22 73.98 -12.77
C PHE A 173 39.64 74.56 -12.78
N SER A 174 40.18 74.88 -13.96
CA SER A 174 41.43 75.62 -14.08
C SER A 174 41.15 77.12 -14.08
N ASP A 175 41.84 77.92 -13.25
CA ASP A 175 41.72 79.38 -13.20
C ASP A 175 41.96 80.10 -14.54
N MET A 176 42.56 79.38 -15.51
CA MET A 176 42.84 79.90 -16.84
C MET A 176 41.72 79.61 -17.86
N ALA A 177 40.78 78.71 -17.56
CA ALA A 177 39.63 78.43 -18.42
C ALA A 177 38.49 79.43 -18.19
N GLN A 178 37.66 79.65 -19.20
CA GLN A 178 36.35 80.26 -19.03
C GLN A 178 35.29 79.18 -19.20
N GLY A 179 34.20 79.28 -18.46
CA GLY A 179 33.12 78.31 -18.61
C GLY A 179 31.79 78.85 -18.13
N TRP A 180 30.72 78.32 -18.71
CA TRP A 180 29.35 78.73 -18.43
C TRP A 180 28.45 77.52 -18.29
N ARG A 181 27.48 77.58 -17.36
CA ARG A 181 26.48 76.52 -17.15
C ARG A 181 25.07 77.02 -17.35
N TRP A 182 24.26 76.22 -18.05
CA TRP A 182 22.80 76.38 -18.12
C TRP A 182 22.10 75.14 -17.56
N TYR A 183 20.95 75.35 -16.93
CA TYR A 183 20.09 74.24 -16.51
C TYR A 183 19.01 73.97 -17.54
N THR A 184 18.77 72.69 -17.80
CA THR A 184 17.81 72.22 -18.80
C THR A 184 16.83 71.22 -18.17
N PRO A 185 15.93 71.69 -17.28
CA PRO A 185 14.96 70.83 -16.62
C PRO A 185 13.85 70.40 -17.58
N VAL A 186 13.42 69.15 -17.44
CA VAL A 186 12.30 68.56 -18.20
C VAL A 186 11.32 67.89 -17.24
N LEU A 187 10.02 68.04 -17.52
CA LEU A 187 8.94 67.35 -16.85
C LEU A 187 8.52 66.15 -17.70
N ILE A 188 8.59 64.95 -17.11
CA ILE A 188 8.20 63.70 -17.76
C ILE A 188 6.95 63.20 -17.05
N LYS A 189 5.90 62.89 -17.81
CA LYS A 189 4.67 62.28 -17.28
C LYS A 189 4.41 60.96 -17.96
N TRP A 190 4.25 59.91 -17.16
CA TRP A 190 3.93 58.56 -17.60
C TRP A 190 2.46 58.25 -17.34
N TYR A 191 1.82 57.66 -18.34
CA TYR A 191 0.44 57.21 -18.32
C TYR A 191 0.38 55.73 -18.68
N GLY A 192 -0.64 55.04 -18.18
CA GLY A 192 -0.86 53.64 -18.48
C GLY A 192 -2.16 53.11 -17.92
N VAL A 193 -2.39 51.83 -18.20
CA VAL A 193 -3.55 51.10 -17.72
C VAL A 193 -3.16 50.22 -16.54
N PRO A 194 -3.99 50.12 -15.50
CA PRO A 194 -3.70 49.20 -14.41
C PRO A 194 -3.66 47.78 -14.96
N LYS A 195 -2.61 47.03 -14.60
CA LYS A 195 -2.54 45.60 -14.86
C LYS A 195 -3.67 44.95 -14.07
N VAL A 196 -4.51 44.18 -14.75
CA VAL A 196 -5.46 43.32 -14.07
C VAL A 196 -4.62 42.37 -13.21
N VAL A 197 -4.74 42.51 -11.88
CA VAL A 197 -4.11 41.55 -10.97
C VAL A 197 -4.78 40.22 -11.27
N VAL A 198 -4.07 39.36 -11.99
CA VAL A 198 -4.52 38.00 -12.25
C VAL A 198 -4.48 37.30 -10.91
N GLN A 199 -5.62 37.26 -10.23
CA GLN A 199 -5.77 36.46 -9.03
C GLN A 199 -5.44 35.02 -9.41
N PRO A 200 -4.53 34.32 -8.70
CA PRO A 200 -4.34 32.90 -8.92
C PRO A 200 -5.67 32.18 -8.64
N PRO A 201 -6.01 31.12 -9.40
CA PRO A 201 -7.16 30.29 -9.06
C PRO A 201 -7.00 29.72 -7.65
N ASP A 202 -8.11 29.52 -6.95
CA ASP A 202 -8.16 28.85 -5.64
C ASP A 202 -9.03 27.60 -5.82
N PHE A 203 -8.40 26.52 -6.28
CA PHE A 203 -9.07 25.24 -6.41
C PHE A 203 -9.12 24.51 -5.08
N SER A 204 -10.03 23.56 -4.96
CA SER A 204 -10.06 22.65 -3.81
C SER A 204 -10.70 21.33 -4.16
N VAL A 205 -10.36 20.30 -3.41
CA VAL A 205 -10.96 18.97 -3.51
C VAL A 205 -11.28 18.42 -2.13
N THR A 206 -12.42 17.73 -2.03
CA THR A 206 -12.86 17.02 -0.84
C THR A 206 -13.38 15.63 -1.21
N LEU A 207 -13.38 14.70 -0.25
CA LEU A 207 -13.93 13.36 -0.43
C LEU A 207 -15.15 13.17 0.47
N ASP A 208 -16.14 12.41 0.00
CA ASP A 208 -17.31 12.00 0.79
C ASP A 208 -16.98 11.00 1.91
N ARG A 209 -15.85 10.30 1.77
CA ARG A 209 -15.32 9.34 2.75
C ARG A 209 -13.79 9.37 2.79
N TYR A 210 -13.23 9.34 4.00
CA TYR A 210 -11.78 9.43 4.25
C TYR A 210 -11.15 8.10 4.71
N GLU A 211 -11.96 7.06 4.94
CA GLU A 211 -11.45 5.78 5.44
C GLU A 211 -12.35 4.61 5.02
N PHE A 212 -11.71 3.50 4.65
CA PHE A 212 -12.29 2.17 4.42
C PHE A 212 -11.56 1.18 5.32
N LYS A 213 -12.29 0.45 6.16
CA LYS A 213 -11.75 -0.54 7.10
C LYS A 213 -12.14 -1.95 6.69
N ASP A 214 -11.38 -2.92 7.17
CA ASP A 214 -11.66 -4.35 7.06
C ASP A 214 -11.86 -4.82 5.61
N MET A 215 -11.10 -4.21 4.69
CA MET A 215 -11.16 -4.53 3.27
C MET A 215 -10.32 -5.77 2.95
N ASN A 216 -10.76 -6.59 2.01
CA ASN A 216 -9.98 -7.70 1.49
C ASN A 216 -9.27 -7.31 0.18
N PRO A 217 -8.07 -7.85 -0.10
CA PRO A 217 -7.45 -7.67 -1.40
C PRO A 217 -8.38 -8.12 -2.54
N GLY A 218 -8.53 -7.28 -3.57
CA GLY A 218 -9.45 -7.52 -4.69
C GLY A 218 -10.82 -6.87 -4.55
N ASP A 219 -11.21 -6.42 -3.35
CA ASP A 219 -12.46 -5.66 -3.16
C ASP A 219 -12.47 -4.40 -4.04
N LYS A 220 -13.64 -4.03 -4.56
CA LYS A 220 -13.82 -2.75 -5.27
C LYS A 220 -14.43 -1.73 -4.33
N ILE A 221 -13.75 -0.61 -4.13
CA ILE A 221 -14.31 0.52 -3.41
C ILE A 221 -14.65 1.64 -4.38
N THR A 222 -15.70 2.38 -4.04
CA THR A 222 -16.08 3.60 -4.76
C THR A 222 -16.31 4.72 -3.75
N LEU A 223 -15.79 5.90 -4.06
CA LEU A 223 -16.00 7.15 -3.32
C LEU A 223 -16.22 8.31 -4.28
N THR A 224 -16.69 9.44 -3.77
CA THR A 224 -16.98 10.63 -4.54
C THR A 224 -16.02 11.75 -4.17
N ALA A 225 -15.28 12.26 -5.15
CA ALA A 225 -14.51 13.49 -5.01
C ALA A 225 -15.34 14.69 -5.48
N THR A 226 -15.38 15.76 -4.67
CA THR A 226 -15.98 17.05 -5.03
C THR A 226 -14.88 18.07 -5.25
N PHE A 227 -14.78 18.57 -6.47
CA PHE A 227 -13.83 19.61 -6.89
C PHE A 227 -14.53 20.95 -6.97
N LYS A 228 -13.86 22.03 -6.58
CA LYS A 228 -14.44 23.37 -6.51
C LYS A 228 -13.43 24.45 -6.91
N LEU A 229 -13.93 25.50 -7.57
CA LEU A 229 -13.25 26.80 -7.67
C LEU A 229 -13.87 27.77 -6.65
N ASN A 230 -13.06 28.52 -5.91
CA ASN A 230 -13.55 29.49 -4.93
C ASN A 230 -14.54 30.49 -5.58
N GLU A 231 -15.61 30.81 -4.86
CA GLU A 231 -16.67 31.72 -5.32
C GLU A 231 -16.20 33.17 -5.49
N ASN A 232 -15.13 33.56 -4.79
CA ASN A 232 -14.58 34.91 -4.86
C ASN A 232 -13.63 35.10 -6.06
N HIS A 233 -13.39 34.07 -6.87
CA HIS A 233 -12.54 34.19 -8.06
C HIS A 233 -13.27 35.01 -9.15
N PRO A 234 -12.64 36.01 -9.80
CA PRO A 234 -13.37 36.95 -10.67
C PRO A 234 -13.82 36.37 -12.01
N GLN A 235 -13.32 35.20 -12.41
CA GLN A 235 -13.57 34.65 -13.75
C GLN A 235 -13.57 33.11 -13.75
N PRO A 236 -14.11 32.46 -14.80
CA PRO A 236 -13.98 31.02 -14.95
C PRO A 236 -12.54 30.58 -15.21
N GLU A 237 -12.16 29.40 -14.72
CA GLU A 237 -10.82 28.83 -14.85
C GLU A 237 -10.87 27.38 -15.32
N ARG A 238 -9.74 26.87 -15.84
CA ARG A 238 -9.60 25.46 -16.23
C ARG A 238 -8.69 24.73 -15.27
N ALA A 239 -9.08 23.52 -14.91
CA ALA A 239 -8.30 22.67 -14.02
C ALA A 239 -8.13 21.27 -14.61
N LYS A 240 -6.96 20.68 -14.38
CA LYS A 240 -6.69 19.27 -14.58
C LYS A 240 -7.10 18.50 -13.33
N LEU A 241 -7.90 17.44 -13.49
CA LEU A 241 -8.29 16.57 -12.38
C LEU A 241 -7.53 15.25 -12.46
N GLY A 242 -7.25 14.65 -11.30
CA GLY A 242 -6.66 13.32 -11.23
C GLY A 242 -7.09 12.56 -9.99
N ALA A 243 -7.26 11.25 -10.14
CA ALA A 243 -7.41 10.33 -9.03
C ALA A 243 -6.33 9.24 -9.10
N PHE A 244 -5.85 8.82 -7.95
CA PHE A 244 -4.73 7.89 -7.83
C PHE A 244 -4.98 6.87 -6.74
N HIS A 245 -4.63 5.62 -6.99
CA HIS A 245 -4.48 4.59 -5.98
C HIS A 245 -3.00 4.48 -5.60
N VAL A 246 -2.67 4.81 -4.36
CA VAL A 246 -1.30 4.88 -3.87
C VAL A 246 -1.00 3.67 -3.02
N THR A 247 -0.21 2.76 -3.59
CA THR A 247 0.29 1.54 -2.94
C THR A 247 1.81 1.62 -2.84
N GLY A 248 2.36 2.76 -2.38
CA GLY A 248 3.80 3.07 -2.41
C GLY A 248 4.27 3.74 -3.71
N THR A 249 3.52 3.61 -4.79
CA THR A 249 3.63 4.42 -6.02
C THR A 249 2.22 4.83 -6.46
N GLU A 250 2.11 5.94 -7.20
CA GLU A 250 0.82 6.43 -7.69
C GLU A 250 0.41 5.68 -8.96
N TYR A 251 -0.76 5.04 -8.91
CA TYR A 251 -1.41 4.43 -10.07
C TYR A 251 -2.67 5.21 -10.41
N THR A 252 -2.86 5.63 -11.66
CA THR A 252 -4.06 6.36 -12.07
C THR A 252 -5.32 5.53 -11.80
N ALA A 253 -6.25 6.12 -11.06
CA ALA A 253 -7.57 5.56 -10.80
C ALA A 253 -8.58 6.06 -11.82
N THR A 254 -9.61 5.27 -12.10
CA THR A 254 -10.69 5.70 -13.00
C THR A 254 -11.58 6.71 -12.29
N MET A 255 -11.84 7.83 -12.97
CA MET A 255 -12.81 8.84 -12.56
C MET A 255 -13.99 8.85 -13.54
N VAL A 256 -15.21 8.79 -13.04
CA VAL A 256 -16.43 8.93 -13.83
C VAL A 256 -17.23 10.11 -13.28
N PRO A 257 -17.58 11.13 -14.09
CA PRO A 257 -18.36 12.26 -13.60
C PRO A 257 -19.73 11.79 -13.10
N VAL A 258 -20.21 12.39 -12.02
CA VAL A 258 -21.57 12.13 -11.52
C VAL A 258 -22.60 12.72 -12.49
N GLU A 259 -22.34 13.92 -12.98
CA GLU A 259 -23.13 14.58 -14.03
C GLU A 259 -22.44 14.43 -15.40
N PRO A 260 -23.06 13.79 -16.42
CA PRO A 260 -22.41 13.54 -17.71
C PRO A 260 -21.90 14.78 -18.44
N SER A 261 -22.47 15.97 -18.17
CA SER A 261 -21.98 17.25 -18.71
C SER A 261 -20.60 17.65 -18.20
N ASP A 262 -20.13 17.03 -17.12
CA ASP A 262 -18.83 17.27 -16.49
C ASP A 262 -17.75 16.29 -17.00
N ALA A 263 -17.91 15.74 -18.21
CA ALA A 263 -16.88 14.90 -18.81
C ALA A 263 -15.57 15.69 -19.00
N LEU A 264 -14.45 15.08 -18.60
CA LEU A 264 -13.12 15.62 -18.82
C LEU A 264 -12.77 15.56 -20.31
N ASP A 265 -11.96 16.52 -20.79
CA ASP A 265 -11.36 16.43 -22.11
C ASP A 265 -10.26 15.34 -22.19
N SER A 266 -9.67 15.15 -23.37
CA SER A 266 -8.62 14.14 -23.60
C SER A 266 -7.36 14.34 -22.77
N ASN A 267 -7.17 15.51 -22.16
CA ASN A 267 -6.02 15.84 -21.30
C ASN A 267 -6.39 15.79 -19.80
N GLY A 268 -7.62 15.41 -19.47
CA GLY A 268 -8.12 15.40 -18.10
C GLY A 268 -8.48 16.79 -17.59
N ILE A 269 -8.76 17.76 -18.47
CA ILE A 269 -9.04 19.16 -18.13
C ILE A 269 -10.54 19.44 -18.20
N ILE A 270 -11.02 20.31 -17.32
CA ILE A 270 -12.39 20.83 -17.33
C ILE A 270 -12.45 22.29 -16.86
N LYS A 271 -13.49 23.02 -17.27
CA LYS A 271 -13.76 24.41 -16.88
C LYS A 271 -14.63 24.48 -15.63
N PHE A 272 -14.32 25.41 -14.72
CA PHE A 272 -15.11 25.80 -13.56
C PHE A 272 -15.49 27.27 -13.64
N ASN A 273 -16.75 27.60 -13.36
CA ASN A 273 -17.16 28.96 -13.03
C ASN A 273 -16.88 29.24 -11.53
N PRO A 274 -16.72 30.50 -11.12
CA PRO A 274 -16.56 30.84 -9.70
C PRO A 274 -17.67 30.24 -8.83
N GLY A 275 -17.29 29.50 -7.80
CA GLY A 275 -18.21 28.83 -6.87
C GLY A 275 -18.79 27.51 -7.39
N GLU A 276 -18.53 27.14 -8.64
CA GLU A 276 -18.98 25.87 -9.22
C GLU A 276 -18.29 24.68 -8.56
N THR A 277 -19.06 23.62 -8.36
CA THR A 277 -18.57 22.33 -7.86
C THR A 277 -18.88 21.24 -8.86
N LYS A 278 -17.96 20.30 -9.03
CA LYS A 278 -18.13 19.12 -9.89
C LYS A 278 -17.77 17.86 -9.13
N GLN A 279 -18.52 16.79 -9.35
CA GLN A 279 -18.38 15.54 -8.61
C GLN A 279 -17.98 14.38 -9.52
N TYR A 280 -17.05 13.55 -9.04
CA TYR A 280 -16.59 12.37 -9.76
C TYR A 280 -16.55 11.16 -8.84
N ARG A 281 -17.07 10.04 -9.33
CA ARG A 281 -16.91 8.73 -8.70
C ARG A 281 -15.53 8.18 -9.04
N ILE A 282 -14.77 7.84 -8.01
CA ILE A 282 -13.48 7.20 -8.10
C ILE A 282 -13.65 5.75 -7.68
N THR A 283 -13.25 4.82 -8.55
CA THR A 283 -13.27 3.39 -8.25
C THR A 283 -11.85 2.84 -8.28
N VAL A 284 -11.47 2.12 -7.22
CA VAL A 284 -10.18 1.41 -7.13
C VAL A 284 -10.39 -0.01 -6.64
N THR A 285 -9.45 -0.89 -6.98
CA THR A 285 -9.38 -2.25 -6.45
C THR A 285 -8.39 -2.28 -5.29
N VAL A 286 -8.83 -2.78 -4.13
CA VAL A 286 -8.03 -2.88 -2.92
C VAL A 286 -6.80 -3.77 -3.16
N SER A 287 -5.63 -3.31 -2.73
CA SER A 287 -4.35 -4.02 -2.92
C SER A 287 -4.10 -5.07 -1.82
N THR A 288 -2.98 -5.81 -1.91
CA THR A 288 -2.53 -6.73 -0.85
C THR A 288 -1.87 -6.05 0.36
N ARG A 289 -1.86 -4.71 0.38
CA ARG A 289 -1.43 -3.89 1.52
C ARG A 289 -2.35 -2.69 1.73
N ASN A 290 -2.25 -2.08 2.92
CA ASN A 290 -2.85 -0.78 3.20
C ASN A 290 -2.43 0.24 2.13
N SER A 291 -3.35 1.09 1.72
CA SER A 291 -3.15 2.00 0.59
C SER A 291 -4.01 3.25 0.73
N VAL A 292 -3.83 4.22 -0.17
CA VAL A 292 -4.56 5.49 -0.14
C VAL A 292 -5.20 5.75 -1.49
N VAL A 293 -6.46 6.21 -1.52
CA VAL A 293 -7.03 6.85 -2.71
C VAL A 293 -6.82 8.35 -2.59
N GLN A 294 -6.23 8.97 -3.60
CA GLN A 294 -5.98 10.41 -3.62
C GLN A 294 -6.74 11.05 -4.77
N ALA A 295 -7.43 12.14 -4.50
CA ALA A 295 -7.96 13.04 -5.52
C ALA A 295 -7.15 14.33 -5.51
N LYS A 296 -6.80 14.84 -6.70
CA LYS A 296 -5.96 16.01 -6.89
C LYS A 296 -6.54 16.92 -7.97
N ILE A 297 -6.33 18.22 -7.81
CA ILE A 297 -6.71 19.26 -8.77
C ILE A 297 -5.53 20.21 -8.99
N TRP A 298 -5.33 20.63 -10.25
CA TRP A 298 -4.28 21.57 -10.62
C TRP A 298 -4.82 22.60 -11.60
N PRO A 299 -4.39 23.87 -11.54
CA PRO A 299 -4.64 24.83 -12.61
C PRO A 299 -4.08 24.32 -13.94
N ALA A 300 -4.85 24.46 -15.03
CA ALA A 300 -4.44 23.99 -16.35
C ALA A 300 -3.62 25.04 -17.13
N ASP A 301 -3.92 26.32 -16.92
CA ASP A 301 -3.37 27.43 -17.71
C ASP A 301 -2.31 28.25 -16.93
N THR A 302 -1.97 27.83 -15.71
CA THR A 302 -0.96 28.49 -14.86
C THR A 302 -0.29 27.49 -13.89
N THR A 303 0.85 27.85 -13.32
CA THR A 303 1.57 27.03 -12.32
C THR A 303 1.34 27.50 -10.88
N ILE A 304 0.52 28.52 -10.68
CA ILE A 304 0.22 29.08 -9.36
C ILE A 304 -1.25 28.84 -9.00
N ASP A 305 -1.47 28.52 -7.73
CA ASP A 305 -2.78 28.42 -7.09
C ASP A 305 -2.70 29.24 -5.80
N ALA A 306 -3.80 29.90 -5.44
CA ALA A 306 -3.88 30.71 -4.22
C ALA A 306 -3.69 29.85 -2.96
N ASN A 307 -4.09 28.58 -3.01
CA ASN A 307 -3.91 27.64 -1.91
C ASN A 307 -3.59 26.22 -2.43
N TRP A 308 -2.34 25.78 -2.28
CA TRP A 308 -1.99 24.40 -2.66
C TRP A 308 -2.41 23.33 -1.64
N THR A 309 -2.77 23.72 -0.42
CA THR A 309 -3.01 22.76 0.68
C THR A 309 -4.35 22.04 0.59
N ASN A 310 -5.34 22.63 -0.10
CA ASN A 310 -6.67 22.07 -0.36
C ASN A 310 -6.80 21.44 -1.76
N ASN A 311 -5.72 21.45 -2.57
CA ASN A 311 -5.68 20.83 -3.91
C ASN A 311 -5.51 19.30 -3.89
N ARG A 312 -5.53 18.69 -2.71
CA ARG A 312 -5.39 17.24 -2.51
C ARG A 312 -6.27 16.77 -1.36
N ALA A 313 -6.96 15.65 -1.58
CA ALA A 313 -7.69 14.94 -0.54
C ALA A 313 -7.39 13.44 -0.59
N GLU A 314 -7.40 12.78 0.56
CA GLU A 314 -6.98 11.39 0.71
C GLU A 314 -8.01 10.54 1.46
N ALA A 315 -8.23 9.31 1.00
CA ALA A 315 -9.00 8.29 1.71
C ALA A 315 -8.12 7.07 1.98
N GLN A 316 -8.00 6.66 3.25
CA GLN A 316 -7.21 5.51 3.66
C GLN A 316 -7.97 4.20 3.41
N ILE A 317 -7.28 3.21 2.87
CA ILE A 317 -7.78 1.83 2.71
C ILE A 317 -6.99 0.95 3.67
N ARG A 318 -7.66 0.40 4.68
CA ARG A 318 -7.09 -0.53 5.64
C ARG A 318 -7.62 -1.93 5.36
N LEU A 319 -6.68 -2.87 5.24
CA LEU A 319 -7.03 -4.27 5.07
C LEU A 319 -7.56 -4.86 6.36
N ASN A 320 -8.38 -5.90 6.23
CA ASN A 320 -8.62 -6.83 7.31
C ASN A 320 -7.30 -7.56 7.60
N GLN A 321 -6.69 -7.29 8.74
CA GLN A 321 -5.41 -7.89 9.12
C GLN A 321 -5.71 -9.00 10.12
N ASN A 322 -5.37 -10.24 9.80
CA ASN A 322 -5.69 -11.39 10.64
C ASN A 322 -4.45 -12.26 10.83
N LEU A 323 -4.25 -12.78 12.04
CA LEU A 323 -3.28 -13.82 12.33
C LEU A 323 -4.03 -15.09 12.70
N TRP A 324 -3.70 -16.19 12.05
CA TRP A 324 -4.38 -17.46 12.35
C TRP A 324 -3.42 -18.63 12.30
N THR A 325 -3.86 -19.75 12.87
CA THR A 325 -3.05 -20.96 12.97
C THR A 325 -3.68 -22.09 12.16
N GLU A 326 -2.83 -22.87 11.50
CA GLU A 326 -3.21 -24.02 10.70
C GLU A 326 -2.43 -25.26 11.16
N PRO A 327 -3.08 -26.41 11.41
CA PRO A 327 -2.36 -27.63 11.70
C PRO A 327 -1.67 -28.20 10.46
N ILE A 328 -0.37 -28.46 10.53
CA ILE A 328 0.38 -29.11 9.43
C ILE A 328 0.23 -30.64 9.49
N SER A 329 -0.03 -31.19 10.67
CA SER A 329 -0.24 -32.63 10.90
C SER A 329 -1.66 -32.93 11.35
N ASN A 330 -2.00 -34.22 11.42
CA ASN A 330 -3.29 -34.66 11.98
C ASN A 330 -3.49 -34.10 13.40
N THR A 331 -4.71 -33.67 13.72
CA THR A 331 -5.04 -33.09 15.02
C THR A 331 -5.28 -34.16 16.08
N ASN A 332 -5.61 -35.39 15.68
CA ASN A 332 -5.72 -36.54 16.58
C ASN A 332 -4.45 -37.40 16.45
N LEU A 333 -3.64 -37.39 17.51
CA LEU A 333 -2.35 -38.06 17.57
C LEU A 333 -2.41 -39.19 18.59
N GLU A 334 -1.93 -40.38 18.22
CA GLU A 334 -1.83 -41.51 19.12
C GLU A 334 -0.37 -41.82 19.41
N THR A 335 -0.04 -41.97 20.68
CA THR A 335 1.29 -42.38 21.13
C THR A 335 1.17 -43.32 22.32
N ARG A 336 2.33 -43.73 22.85
CA ARG A 336 2.43 -44.58 24.03
C ARG A 336 3.18 -43.85 25.12
N GLU A 337 2.92 -44.27 26.35
CA GLU A 337 3.61 -43.77 27.52
C GLU A 337 5.13 -43.71 27.29
N GLY A 338 5.75 -42.57 27.60
CA GLY A 338 7.20 -42.34 27.45
C GLY A 338 7.68 -42.01 26.04
N ASN A 339 6.83 -42.09 25.00
CA ASN A 339 7.19 -41.68 23.65
C ASN A 339 6.82 -40.20 23.41
N SER A 340 7.76 -39.47 22.81
CA SER A 340 7.54 -38.08 22.43
C SER A 340 6.77 -37.96 21.11
N VAL A 341 5.96 -36.91 20.99
CA VAL A 341 5.24 -36.51 19.78
C VAL A 341 5.76 -35.15 19.35
N ASN A 342 6.12 -35.01 18.08
CA ASN A 342 6.48 -33.72 17.49
C ASN A 342 5.28 -33.16 16.72
N VAL A 343 4.89 -31.93 17.04
CA VAL A 343 3.73 -31.25 16.45
C VAL A 343 4.19 -29.94 15.84
N THR A 344 3.69 -29.62 14.65
CA THR A 344 4.02 -28.38 13.93
C THR A 344 2.74 -27.70 13.48
N ALA A 345 2.65 -26.40 13.72
CA ALA A 345 1.58 -25.55 13.23
C ALA A 345 2.16 -24.44 12.35
N ARG A 346 1.39 -24.06 11.32
CA ARG A 346 1.68 -22.91 10.48
C ARG A 346 0.92 -21.71 11.00
N ILE A 347 1.60 -20.60 11.13
CA ILE A 347 1.05 -19.31 11.53
C ILE A 347 0.97 -18.45 10.28
N HIS A 348 -0.20 -17.91 9.99
CA HIS A 348 -0.49 -17.08 8.82
C HIS A 348 -0.64 -15.62 9.23
N ASN A 349 -0.29 -14.71 8.32
CA ASN A 349 -0.42 -13.26 8.48
C ASN A 349 -0.97 -12.62 7.21
N ASP A 350 -2.22 -12.19 7.28
CA ASP A 350 -2.94 -11.61 6.15
C ASP A 350 -2.67 -10.11 5.95
N SER A 351 -1.88 -9.47 6.83
CA SER A 351 -1.58 -8.03 6.76
C SER A 351 -0.69 -7.62 5.58
N GLY A 352 -0.02 -8.58 4.93
CA GLY A 352 0.94 -8.34 3.85
C GLY A 352 2.22 -7.60 4.26
N SER A 353 2.41 -7.37 5.57
CA SER A 353 3.60 -6.75 6.16
C SER A 353 4.13 -7.62 7.30
N MET A 354 5.43 -7.55 7.58
CA MET A 354 6.00 -8.28 8.72
C MET A 354 5.34 -7.85 10.03
N ILE A 355 4.81 -8.83 10.77
CA ILE A 355 4.32 -8.67 12.14
C ILE A 355 5.25 -9.44 13.06
N VAL A 356 5.66 -8.79 14.15
CA VAL A 356 6.32 -9.44 15.29
C VAL A 356 5.25 -9.64 16.37
N THR A 357 5.03 -10.88 16.76
CA THR A 357 3.97 -11.26 17.71
C THR A 357 4.42 -12.37 18.64
N ARG A 358 3.62 -12.66 19.67
CA ARG A 358 3.87 -13.75 20.61
C ARG A 358 3.21 -15.05 20.15
N VAL A 359 3.89 -16.18 20.29
CA VAL A 359 3.34 -17.52 20.04
C VAL A 359 3.54 -18.38 21.27
N ILE A 360 2.45 -18.96 21.79
CA ILE A 360 2.49 -19.85 22.95
C ILE A 360 2.05 -21.26 22.58
N TRP A 361 2.71 -22.25 23.17
CA TRP A 361 2.25 -23.63 23.19
C TRP A 361 1.85 -24.01 24.61
N THR A 362 0.67 -24.59 24.77
CA THR A 362 0.17 -25.08 26.05
C THR A 362 -0.18 -26.56 25.98
N LEU A 363 0.16 -27.31 27.02
CA LEU A 363 -0.27 -28.70 27.22
C LEU A 363 -1.19 -28.73 28.44
N ASP A 364 -2.44 -29.14 28.23
CA ASP A 364 -3.50 -29.14 29.24
C ASP A 364 -3.65 -27.77 29.94
N GLY A 365 -3.54 -26.69 29.17
CA GLY A 365 -3.63 -25.31 29.65
C GLY A 365 -2.35 -24.75 30.28
N LYS A 366 -1.30 -25.56 30.48
CA LYS A 366 0.00 -25.09 31.00
C LYS A 366 0.93 -24.70 29.87
N VAL A 367 1.48 -23.47 29.91
CA VAL A 367 2.49 -23.01 28.93
C VAL A 367 3.75 -23.87 29.02
N ILE A 368 4.13 -24.48 27.90
CA ILE A 368 5.32 -25.33 27.76
C ILE A 368 6.35 -24.76 26.77
N LYS A 369 5.95 -23.80 25.93
CA LYS A 369 6.84 -22.99 25.09
C LYS A 369 6.22 -21.61 24.90
N ASP A 370 7.03 -20.56 25.05
CA ASP A 370 6.61 -19.17 24.89
C ASP A 370 7.64 -18.45 24.03
N ILE A 371 7.24 -18.03 22.84
CA ILE A 371 8.08 -17.31 21.88
C ILE A 371 7.57 -15.88 21.85
N LYS A 372 8.29 -14.95 22.51
CA LYS A 372 7.84 -13.57 22.67
C LYS A 372 7.88 -12.76 21.37
N ASP A 373 8.90 -13.00 20.55
CA ASP A 373 9.18 -12.26 19.32
C ASP A 373 9.21 -13.23 18.13
N PHE A 374 8.03 -13.59 17.64
CA PHE A 374 7.84 -14.43 16.46
C PHE A 374 7.54 -13.56 15.24
N ASP A 375 8.47 -13.55 14.29
CA ASP A 375 8.36 -12.79 13.04
C ASP A 375 7.55 -13.57 12.00
N VAL A 376 6.48 -12.97 11.49
CA VAL A 376 5.65 -13.54 10.42
C VAL A 376 5.41 -12.51 9.31
N ILE A 377 5.90 -12.78 8.09
CA ILE A 377 5.70 -11.90 6.92
C ILE A 377 4.39 -12.26 6.21
N SER A 378 4.25 -13.52 5.83
CA SER A 378 3.02 -14.10 5.25
C SER A 378 2.66 -15.39 5.96
N GLN A 379 3.65 -16.25 6.19
CA GLN A 379 3.51 -17.48 6.96
C GLN A 379 4.82 -17.84 7.68
N GLY A 380 4.72 -18.58 8.78
CA GLY A 380 5.85 -19.14 9.53
C GLY A 380 5.45 -20.39 10.30
N ASP A 381 6.34 -21.38 10.35
CA ASP A 381 6.06 -22.64 11.04
C ASP A 381 6.64 -22.61 12.47
N SER A 382 5.88 -23.11 13.45
CA SER A 382 6.33 -23.30 14.83
C SER A 382 6.11 -24.77 15.21
N SER A 383 7.10 -25.38 15.86
CA SER A 383 7.04 -26.78 16.27
C SER A 383 7.39 -26.99 17.73
N ILE A 384 6.88 -28.07 18.30
CA ILE A 384 7.19 -28.51 19.66
C ILE A 384 7.19 -30.04 19.75
N THR A 385 8.12 -30.57 20.54
CA THR A 385 8.14 -31.99 20.91
C THR A 385 7.74 -32.14 22.37
N VAL A 386 6.75 -32.99 22.64
CA VAL A 386 6.20 -33.22 23.99
C VAL A 386 6.17 -34.71 24.33
N THR A 387 6.32 -35.06 25.60
CA THR A 387 6.17 -36.43 26.12
C THR A 387 5.09 -36.45 27.21
N PRO A 388 3.79 -36.45 26.82
CA PRO A 388 2.69 -36.45 27.78
C PRO A 388 2.61 -37.77 28.57
N GLY A 389 1.93 -37.71 29.73
CA GLY A 389 1.62 -38.88 30.55
C GLY A 389 0.55 -39.77 29.92
N VAL A 390 0.14 -40.85 30.61
CA VAL A 390 -0.97 -41.70 30.15
C VAL A 390 -2.29 -40.92 30.22
N GLY A 391 -3.08 -40.99 29.16
CA GLY A 391 -4.39 -40.33 29.07
C GLY A 391 -4.60 -39.57 27.77
N GLU A 392 -5.69 -38.81 27.72
CA GLU A 392 -5.97 -37.84 26.65
C GLU A 392 -5.44 -36.47 27.09
N HIS A 393 -4.67 -35.83 26.20
CA HIS A 393 -4.04 -34.53 26.46
C HIS A 393 -4.35 -33.55 25.34
N ASN A 394 -4.56 -32.27 25.68
CA ASN A 394 -4.79 -31.21 24.71
C ASN A 394 -3.55 -30.34 24.57
N LEU A 395 -2.90 -30.42 23.40
CA LEU A 395 -1.81 -29.55 23.02
C LEU A 395 -2.36 -28.40 22.15
N THR A 396 -2.24 -27.17 22.61
CA THR A 396 -2.73 -25.98 21.90
C THR A 396 -1.57 -25.11 21.48
N VAL A 397 -1.61 -24.58 20.26
CA VAL A 397 -0.82 -23.42 19.82
C VAL A 397 -1.73 -22.21 19.68
N GLU A 398 -1.24 -21.04 20.11
CA GLU A 398 -1.94 -19.77 19.97
C GLU A 398 -0.98 -18.66 19.54
N VAL A 399 -1.34 -17.92 18.50
CA VAL A 399 -0.63 -16.73 18.01
C VAL A 399 -1.31 -15.46 18.50
N ASN A 400 -0.54 -14.42 18.84
CA ASN A 400 -1.08 -13.16 19.39
C ASN A 400 -2.04 -13.36 20.59
N PRO A 401 -1.65 -14.11 21.63
CA PRO A 401 -2.51 -14.31 22.81
C PRO A 401 -2.84 -12.98 23.53
N ASP A 402 -2.00 -11.95 23.37
CA ASP A 402 -2.19 -10.63 23.95
C ASP A 402 -3.18 -9.76 23.17
N ARG A 403 -3.65 -10.22 21.99
CA ARG A 403 -4.65 -9.56 21.14
C ARG A 403 -4.29 -8.12 20.77
N ASN A 404 -3.00 -7.87 20.55
CA ASN A 404 -2.46 -6.53 20.34
C ASN A 404 -1.74 -6.37 18.98
N LYS A 405 -1.59 -7.46 18.21
CA LYS A 405 -0.90 -7.49 16.92
C LYS A 405 -1.63 -8.40 15.91
N PRO A 406 -2.17 -7.90 14.80
CA PRO A 406 -2.26 -6.49 14.41
C PRO A 406 -3.25 -5.72 15.29
N VAL A 407 -3.12 -4.39 15.35
CA VAL A 407 -3.96 -3.52 16.20
C VAL A 407 -5.44 -3.56 15.79
N ASN A 408 -5.72 -3.95 14.55
CA ASN A 408 -7.05 -4.01 13.95
C ASN A 408 -7.45 -5.44 13.55
N GLU A 409 -6.98 -6.44 14.29
CA GLU A 409 -7.42 -7.82 14.10
C GLU A 409 -8.92 -7.97 14.42
N ALA A 410 -9.70 -8.43 13.44
CA ALA A 410 -11.16 -8.50 13.55
C ALA A 410 -11.63 -9.73 14.34
N THR A 411 -10.89 -10.84 14.28
CA THR A 411 -11.21 -12.11 14.92
C THR A 411 -10.00 -12.69 15.63
N PHE A 412 -10.21 -13.34 16.78
CA PHE A 412 -9.14 -13.99 17.55
C PHE A 412 -9.37 -15.50 17.75
N ALA A 413 -10.42 -16.04 17.12
CA ALA A 413 -10.87 -17.41 17.38
C ALA A 413 -10.00 -18.44 16.63
N ASP A 414 -9.51 -18.05 15.45
CA ASP A 414 -8.66 -18.78 14.52
C ASP A 414 -7.16 -18.62 14.82
N ASN A 415 -6.82 -17.72 15.74
CA ASN A 415 -5.48 -17.58 16.32
C ASN A 415 -5.03 -18.83 17.09
N LYS A 416 -5.93 -19.80 17.30
CA LYS A 416 -5.71 -20.96 18.15
C LYS A 416 -6.03 -22.27 17.42
N THR A 417 -5.12 -23.23 17.51
CA THR A 417 -5.29 -24.61 17.02
C THR A 417 -5.01 -25.60 18.14
N THR A 418 -5.87 -26.62 18.27
CA THR A 418 -5.74 -27.68 19.29
C THR A 418 -5.51 -29.04 18.65
N TYR A 419 -4.56 -29.78 19.22
CA TYR A 419 -4.26 -31.18 18.93
C TYR A 419 -4.64 -32.02 20.15
N THR A 420 -5.28 -33.15 19.93
CA THR A 420 -5.59 -34.16 20.94
C THR A 420 -4.57 -35.28 20.84
N ILE A 421 -3.83 -35.52 21.94
CA ILE A 421 -2.81 -36.56 22.04
C ILE A 421 -3.32 -37.66 22.97
N ASN A 422 -3.61 -38.81 22.40
CA ASN A 422 -4.01 -40.01 23.14
C ASN A 422 -2.80 -40.87 23.45
N VAL A 423 -2.46 -40.98 24.73
CA VAL A 423 -1.32 -41.74 25.23
C VAL A 423 -1.81 -43.04 25.87
N ALA A 424 -1.64 -44.14 25.16
CA ALA A 424 -2.01 -45.45 25.70
C ALA A 424 -1.01 -45.89 26.79
N PRO A 425 -1.50 -46.49 27.90
CA PRO A 425 -0.63 -47.07 28.92
C PRO A 425 0.17 -48.22 28.33
N GLN A 426 1.40 -48.37 28.82
CA GLN A 426 2.23 -49.46 28.41
C GLN A 426 1.89 -50.74 29.19
N ARG A 427 1.73 -51.87 28.50
CA ARG A 427 1.62 -53.19 29.17
C ARG A 427 2.97 -53.89 29.11
N GLU A 428 3.51 -54.23 30.27
CA GLU A 428 4.82 -54.87 30.40
C GLU A 428 4.75 -56.39 30.17
N GLU A 429 3.57 -56.99 30.35
CA GLU A 429 3.36 -58.42 30.20
C GLU A 429 2.70 -58.76 28.86
N ALA A 430 3.18 -59.87 28.27
CA ALA A 430 2.49 -60.48 27.14
C ALA A 430 1.19 -61.11 27.65
N SER A 431 0.09 -60.86 26.96
CA SER A 431 -1.20 -61.52 27.24
C SER A 431 -1.76 -62.07 25.95
N GLY A 432 -2.47 -63.18 26.00
CA GLY A 432 -2.98 -63.80 24.79
C GLY A 432 -3.99 -64.88 25.07
N ASN A 433 -4.66 -65.29 23.99
CA ASN A 433 -5.64 -66.35 23.98
C ASN A 433 -5.43 -67.19 22.72
N ILE A 434 -5.56 -68.51 22.88
CA ILE A 434 -5.52 -69.49 21.80
C ILE A 434 -6.93 -70.07 21.68
N GLN A 435 -7.53 -69.97 20.50
CA GLN A 435 -8.85 -70.49 20.20
C GLN A 435 -8.76 -71.54 19.11
N ILE A 436 -9.34 -72.72 19.33
CA ILE A 436 -9.51 -73.76 18.32
C ILE A 436 -10.91 -73.64 17.74
N ILE A 437 -11.01 -73.14 16.52
CA ILE A 437 -12.26 -72.86 15.81
C ILE A 437 -12.53 -74.00 14.82
N GLY A 438 -13.63 -74.70 15.05
CA GLY A 438 -14.11 -75.80 14.23
C GLY A 438 -15.43 -76.33 14.80
N PRO A 439 -16.17 -77.18 14.09
CA PRO A 439 -17.37 -77.82 14.61
C PRO A 439 -17.08 -78.59 15.91
N ASP A 440 -18.04 -78.60 16.85
CA ASP A 440 -17.98 -79.45 18.04
C ASP A 440 -18.35 -80.91 17.74
N VAL A 441 -18.97 -81.13 16.58
CA VAL A 441 -19.40 -82.44 16.07
C VAL A 441 -19.01 -82.59 14.60
N TRP A 442 -18.38 -83.72 14.26
CA TRP A 442 -18.10 -84.13 12.89
C TRP A 442 -18.81 -85.44 12.54
N ASP A 443 -19.49 -85.49 11.40
CA ASP A 443 -20.03 -86.74 10.87
C ASP A 443 -18.86 -87.56 10.28
N CYS A 444 -18.71 -88.83 10.66
CA CYS A 444 -17.78 -89.70 9.94
C CYS A 444 -18.34 -90.09 8.56
N TYR A 445 -17.44 -90.25 7.59
CA TYR A 445 -17.65 -90.76 6.23
C TYR A 445 -18.73 -90.12 5.35
N LYS A 446 -19.28 -88.95 5.69
CA LYS A 446 -20.36 -88.39 4.85
C LYS A 446 -19.91 -88.00 3.44
N GLU A 447 -18.60 -87.80 3.17
CA GLU A 447 -18.15 -87.32 1.84
C GLU A 447 -16.60 -87.32 1.59
N GLN A 448 -15.79 -88.21 2.18
CA GLN A 448 -14.31 -88.21 2.04
C GLN A 448 -13.61 -86.85 2.34
N LYS A 449 -14.24 -85.97 3.12
CA LYS A 449 -13.65 -84.68 3.51
C LYS A 449 -12.79 -84.85 4.77
N LEU A 450 -11.55 -84.35 4.71
CA LEU A 450 -10.67 -84.25 5.86
C LEU A 450 -11.25 -83.27 6.91
N TYR A 451 -10.96 -83.48 8.19
CA TYR A 451 -11.47 -82.61 9.27
C TYR A 451 -10.65 -81.31 9.35
N SER A 452 -11.20 -80.23 8.83
CA SER A 452 -10.58 -78.91 8.87
C SER A 452 -10.92 -78.14 10.14
N PHE A 453 -9.92 -77.51 10.76
CA PHE A 453 -10.10 -76.58 11.87
C PHE A 453 -9.07 -75.45 11.81
N THR A 454 -9.34 -74.36 12.52
CA THR A 454 -8.49 -73.18 12.57
C THR A 454 -8.01 -72.93 14.00
N VAL A 455 -6.72 -72.77 14.21
CA VAL A 455 -6.18 -72.26 15.47
C VAL A 455 -5.98 -70.76 15.33
N LYS A 456 -6.72 -69.97 16.08
CA LYS A 456 -6.61 -68.52 16.15
C LYS A 456 -5.88 -68.12 17.43
N ILE A 457 -4.74 -67.46 17.30
CA ILE A 457 -3.98 -66.89 18.41
C ILE A 457 -4.14 -65.38 18.35
N SER A 458 -4.61 -64.77 19.43
CA SER A 458 -4.75 -63.31 19.53
C SER A 458 -4.23 -62.83 20.88
N GLY A 459 -3.60 -61.67 20.92
CA GLY A 459 -3.03 -61.18 22.16
C GLY A 459 -2.37 -59.82 22.02
N TYR A 460 -1.57 -59.49 23.03
CA TYR A 460 -0.74 -58.31 23.12
C TYR A 460 0.70 -58.73 23.42
N LEU A 461 1.65 -58.18 22.68
CA LEU A 461 3.08 -58.34 22.90
C LEU A 461 3.69 -57.03 23.45
N PRO A 462 4.48 -57.08 24.52
CA PRO A 462 5.06 -55.87 25.11
C PRO A 462 6.02 -55.17 24.14
N TYR A 463 6.25 -53.87 24.33
CA TYR A 463 7.32 -53.18 23.60
C TYR A 463 8.63 -53.30 24.36
N GLU A 464 9.74 -53.18 23.63
CA GLU A 464 11.05 -53.18 24.25
C GLU A 464 11.31 -51.85 24.94
N ARG A 465 11.50 -51.92 26.25
CA ARG A 465 11.95 -50.82 27.08
C ARG A 465 13.43 -50.56 26.82
N TYR A 466 13.80 -49.33 26.48
CA TYR A 466 15.20 -48.90 26.36
C TYR A 466 15.38 -47.52 26.98
N ARG A 467 16.63 -47.15 27.28
CA ARG A 467 16.98 -45.78 27.69
C ARG A 467 17.56 -45.05 26.48
N ASP A 468 17.08 -43.86 26.19
CA ASP A 468 17.69 -42.99 25.18
C ASP A 468 19.02 -42.41 25.70
N ARG A 469 19.70 -41.60 24.87
CA ARG A 469 20.97 -40.96 25.23
C ARG A 469 20.86 -40.04 26.46
N ASP A 470 19.65 -39.55 26.73
CA ASP A 470 19.35 -38.62 27.83
C ASP A 470 18.89 -39.37 29.09
N GLY A 471 18.90 -40.71 29.06
CA GLY A 471 18.50 -41.56 30.18
C GLY A 471 16.98 -41.76 30.33
N ASN A 472 16.17 -41.16 29.46
CA ASN A 472 14.72 -41.29 29.47
C ASN A 472 14.30 -42.68 29.02
N VAL A 473 13.30 -43.24 29.71
CA VAL A 473 12.73 -44.53 29.33
C VAL A 473 11.84 -44.33 28.11
N ARG A 474 12.18 -45.01 27.01
CA ARG A 474 11.40 -45.04 25.77
C ARG A 474 11.03 -46.48 25.41
N TYR A 475 10.06 -46.61 24.51
CA TYR A 475 9.59 -47.91 24.04
C TYR A 475 9.68 -48.01 22.53
N ARG A 476 10.28 -49.09 22.04
CA ARG A 476 10.36 -49.39 20.60
C ARG A 476 9.71 -50.72 20.29
N SER A 477 9.15 -50.81 19.09
CA SER A 477 8.56 -52.05 18.61
C SER A 477 9.62 -53.15 18.57
N LYS A 478 9.26 -54.35 19.05
CA LYS A 478 10.08 -55.55 19.02
C LYS A 478 9.32 -56.63 18.28
N THR A 479 10.00 -57.33 17.38
CA THR A 479 9.44 -58.50 16.71
C THR A 479 9.69 -59.73 17.56
N TYR A 480 8.62 -60.50 17.82
CA TYR A 480 8.65 -61.74 18.58
C TYR A 480 8.44 -62.91 17.64
N ASN A 481 9.37 -63.87 17.67
CA ASN A 481 9.22 -65.15 17.00
C ASN A 481 8.59 -66.15 17.97
N MET A 482 7.55 -66.82 17.51
CA MET A 482 6.74 -67.76 18.28
C MET A 482 6.52 -69.04 17.47
N THR A 483 6.09 -70.10 18.14
CA THR A 483 5.78 -71.37 17.50
C THR A 483 4.46 -71.89 18.04
N VAL A 484 3.55 -72.25 17.12
CA VAL A 484 2.34 -72.99 17.45
C VAL A 484 2.58 -74.46 17.15
N LYS A 485 2.33 -75.32 18.13
CA LYS A 485 2.28 -76.77 17.97
C LYS A 485 0.84 -77.20 18.08
N THR A 486 0.38 -77.98 17.13
CA THR A 486 -0.98 -78.51 17.15
C THR A 486 -0.94 -80.01 17.00
N SER A 487 -1.69 -80.74 17.81
CA SER A 487 -1.87 -82.18 17.66
C SER A 487 -3.35 -82.53 17.60
N GLY A 488 -3.66 -83.58 16.84
CA GLY A 488 -4.92 -84.28 16.93
C GLY A 488 -4.66 -85.74 17.27
N GLU A 489 -5.48 -86.30 18.15
CA GLU A 489 -5.49 -87.73 18.44
C GLU A 489 -6.92 -88.26 18.31
N GLY A 490 -7.08 -89.29 17.48
CA GLY A 490 -8.35 -89.99 17.30
C GLY A 490 -8.12 -91.47 17.04
N VAL A 491 -9.21 -92.23 17.04
CA VAL A 491 -9.18 -93.68 16.80
C VAL A 491 -9.83 -93.98 15.46
N GLU A 492 -9.12 -94.74 14.64
CA GLU A 492 -9.62 -95.24 13.37
C GLU A 492 -9.84 -96.76 13.45
N THR A 493 -11.02 -97.22 13.03
CA THR A 493 -11.38 -98.64 13.07
C THR A 493 -11.69 -99.15 11.67
N TYR A 494 -10.85 -100.07 11.17
CA TYR A 494 -11.02 -100.67 9.85
C TYR A 494 -11.57 -102.09 9.94
N GLN A 495 -12.62 -102.34 9.16
CA GLN A 495 -13.22 -103.63 8.81
C GLN A 495 -14.12 -104.35 9.83
N TRP A 496 -15.32 -104.62 9.35
CA TRP A 496 -16.15 -105.76 9.73
C TRP A 496 -15.97 -106.80 8.61
N THR A 497 -15.45 -107.99 8.91
CA THR A 497 -15.42 -109.08 7.94
C THR A 497 -16.75 -109.85 8.04
N PRO A 498 -17.50 -110.06 6.93
CA PRO A 498 -18.82 -110.70 6.97
C PRO A 498 -18.85 -112.14 7.51
N ASN A 499 -17.69 -112.79 7.59
CA ASN A 499 -17.58 -114.22 7.86
C ASN A 499 -17.43 -114.55 9.35
N ASN A 500 -17.42 -113.57 10.25
CA ASN A 500 -17.30 -113.82 11.69
C ASN A 500 -18.41 -113.13 12.48
N GLN A 501 -19.58 -113.76 12.52
CA GLN A 501 -20.77 -113.24 13.21
C GLN A 501 -20.60 -113.21 14.75
N PHE A 502 -19.50 -113.75 15.28
CA PHE A 502 -19.23 -113.83 16.73
C PHE A 502 -17.77 -113.56 17.16
N GLY A 503 -16.91 -113.05 16.27
CA GLY A 503 -15.51 -112.80 16.60
C GLY A 503 -15.07 -111.39 16.22
N ASN A 504 -14.75 -110.62 17.25
CA ASN A 504 -14.21 -109.28 17.17
C ASN A 504 -12.73 -109.34 16.72
N PRO A 505 -12.37 -108.71 15.60
CA PRO A 505 -11.17 -107.89 15.65
C PRO A 505 -11.46 -106.51 15.04
N GLN A 506 -12.00 -105.60 15.85
CA GLN A 506 -11.82 -104.18 15.60
C GLN A 506 -10.33 -103.87 15.67
N LEU A 507 -9.66 -103.69 14.53
CA LEU A 507 -8.34 -103.11 14.52
C LEU A 507 -8.48 -101.60 14.73
N THR A 508 -8.37 -101.20 15.98
CA THR A 508 -8.26 -99.80 16.39
C THR A 508 -6.82 -99.35 16.17
N ARG A 509 -6.63 -98.37 15.27
CA ARG A 509 -5.36 -97.69 15.10
C ARG A 509 -5.48 -96.27 15.66
N PRO A 510 -4.62 -95.88 16.61
CA PRO A 510 -4.52 -94.47 16.97
C PRO A 510 -3.99 -93.70 15.75
N VAL A 511 -4.71 -92.67 15.36
CA VAL A 511 -4.26 -91.69 14.38
C VAL A 511 -3.80 -90.48 15.17
N VAL A 512 -2.49 -90.24 15.15
CA VAL A 512 -1.88 -89.05 15.75
C VAL A 512 -1.27 -88.23 14.62
N LYS A 513 -1.63 -86.95 14.56
CA LYS A 513 -1.01 -86.00 13.62
C LYS A 513 -0.62 -84.75 14.37
N SER A 514 0.61 -84.29 14.13
CA SER A 514 1.15 -83.07 14.73
C SER A 514 1.62 -82.09 13.66
N TRP A 515 1.43 -80.80 13.92
CA TRP A 515 1.91 -79.68 13.13
C TRP A 515 2.73 -78.75 14.01
N SER A 516 3.70 -78.08 13.39
CA SER A 516 4.52 -77.06 14.05
C SER A 516 4.79 -75.94 13.07
N GLU A 517 4.31 -74.73 13.36
CA GLU A 517 4.49 -73.56 12.51
C GLU A 517 5.11 -72.41 13.30
N GLY A 518 6.16 -71.81 12.73
CA GLY A 518 6.78 -70.58 13.25
C GLY A 518 6.07 -69.34 12.73
N TYR A 519 5.88 -68.33 13.57
CA TYR A 519 5.34 -67.05 13.15
C TYR A 519 5.98 -65.88 13.90
N SER A 520 5.90 -64.70 13.31
CA SER A 520 6.36 -63.46 13.91
C SER A 520 5.22 -62.46 14.10
N ALA A 521 5.24 -61.72 15.21
CA ALA A 521 4.38 -60.57 15.43
C ALA A 521 5.17 -59.44 16.12
N SER A 522 4.86 -58.21 15.76
CA SER A 522 5.44 -57.02 16.40
C SER A 522 4.71 -56.72 17.71
N SER A 523 5.38 -55.97 18.60
CA SER A 523 4.77 -55.41 19.81
C SER A 523 3.44 -54.71 19.51
N GLY A 524 2.49 -54.81 20.44
CA GLY A 524 1.11 -54.35 20.27
C GLY A 524 0.11 -55.50 20.18
N SER A 525 -1.14 -55.17 19.83
CA SER A 525 -2.18 -56.17 19.60
C SER A 525 -1.90 -56.94 18.32
N PHE A 526 -2.10 -58.25 18.35
CA PHE A 526 -1.95 -59.10 17.17
C PHE A 526 -3.05 -60.17 17.13
N THR A 527 -3.29 -60.69 15.92
CA THR A 527 -4.12 -61.87 15.68
C THR A 527 -3.51 -62.66 14.53
N LYS A 528 -3.37 -63.97 14.71
CA LYS A 528 -2.87 -64.92 13.71
C LYS A 528 -3.77 -66.14 13.67
N SER A 529 -3.95 -66.70 12.48
CA SER A 529 -4.80 -67.86 12.24
C SER A 529 -4.04 -68.89 11.44
N PHE A 530 -4.09 -70.15 11.89
CA PHE A 530 -3.44 -71.31 11.28
C PHE A 530 -4.51 -72.32 10.92
N HIS A 531 -4.48 -72.84 9.70
CA HIS A 531 -5.51 -73.74 9.17
C HIS A 531 -4.94 -75.15 9.06
N TYR A 532 -5.55 -76.10 9.76
CA TYR A 532 -5.10 -77.48 9.81
C TYR A 532 -6.17 -78.43 9.31
N VAL A 533 -5.70 -79.62 8.91
CA VAL A 533 -6.53 -80.64 8.27
C VAL A 533 -6.16 -82.02 8.81
N PHE A 534 -7.00 -82.56 9.70
CA PHE A 534 -6.81 -83.87 10.33
C PHE A 534 -7.39 -84.99 9.46
N PRO A 535 -6.72 -86.16 9.36
CA PRO A 535 -7.26 -87.33 8.67
C PRO A 535 -8.59 -87.79 9.28
N TYR A 536 -9.37 -88.56 8.53
CA TYR A 536 -10.60 -89.10 9.07
C TYR A 536 -10.31 -90.13 10.18
N VAL A 537 -11.18 -90.14 11.18
CA VAL A 537 -11.17 -91.05 12.33
C VAL A 537 -12.63 -91.37 12.69
N GLY A 538 -12.89 -92.41 13.47
CA GLY A 538 -14.23 -92.80 13.91
C GLY A 538 -14.66 -94.20 13.47
N MET A 539 -15.70 -94.70 14.13
CA MET A 539 -16.23 -96.06 13.97
C MET A 539 -17.49 -96.08 13.10
N ARG A 540 -17.60 -97.06 12.19
CA ARG A 540 -18.84 -97.30 11.45
C ARG A 540 -19.81 -98.10 12.32
N GLY A 541 -21.01 -97.56 12.60
CA GLY A 541 -22.10 -98.27 13.27
C GLY A 541 -22.01 -98.46 14.79
N PHE A 542 -21.10 -97.79 15.50
CA PHE A 542 -20.95 -97.85 16.96
C PHE A 542 -20.90 -96.45 17.59
N SER A 543 -20.89 -96.35 18.93
CA SER A 543 -20.96 -95.11 19.72
C SER A 543 -20.03 -93.97 19.23
N ASP A 544 -20.44 -92.73 19.53
CA ASP A 544 -19.64 -91.51 19.29
C ASP A 544 -18.17 -91.70 19.70
N SER A 545 -17.25 -91.31 18.81
CA SER A 545 -15.81 -91.28 19.10
C SER A 545 -15.37 -89.85 19.44
N THR A 546 -14.20 -89.66 20.04
CA THR A 546 -13.65 -88.32 20.34
C THR A 546 -12.35 -88.07 19.57
N LEU A 547 -12.18 -86.83 19.12
CA LEU A 547 -10.95 -86.29 18.58
C LEU A 547 -10.50 -85.15 19.48
N VAL A 548 -9.36 -85.31 20.14
CA VAL A 548 -8.77 -84.28 21.00
C VAL A 548 -7.81 -83.45 20.16
N ILE A 549 -8.04 -82.14 20.11
CA ILE A 549 -7.16 -81.17 19.46
C ILE A 549 -6.51 -80.32 20.55
N GLU A 550 -5.19 -80.27 20.56
CA GLU A 550 -4.41 -79.39 21.43
C GLU A 550 -3.60 -78.43 20.59
N ALA A 551 -3.58 -77.16 20.99
CA ALA A 551 -2.78 -76.11 20.37
C ALA A 551 -1.98 -75.39 21.44
N THR A 552 -0.65 -75.51 21.39
CA THR A 552 0.27 -74.87 22.32
C THR A 552 1.02 -73.76 21.60
N ASP A 553 0.99 -72.56 22.16
CA ASP A 553 1.88 -71.47 21.78
C ASP A 553 3.04 -71.35 22.77
N SER A 554 4.22 -71.08 22.24
CA SER A 554 5.45 -70.88 23.02
C SER A 554 5.37 -69.82 24.14
N ARG A 555 4.39 -68.91 24.10
CA ARG A 555 4.21 -67.82 25.08
C ARG A 555 2.85 -67.85 25.79
N PHE A 556 1.79 -68.29 25.11
CA PHE A 556 0.42 -68.15 25.63
C PHE A 556 -0.19 -69.45 26.17
N GLY A 557 0.61 -70.51 26.32
CA GLY A 557 0.19 -71.78 26.93
C GLY A 557 -0.52 -72.69 25.93
N THR A 558 -1.44 -73.52 26.42
CA THR A 558 -2.13 -74.55 25.62
C THR A 558 -3.64 -74.35 25.66
N ALA A 559 -4.29 -74.39 24.50
CA ALA A 559 -5.73 -74.59 24.38
C ALA A 559 -6.03 -76.02 23.97
N ARG A 560 -7.13 -76.57 24.49
CA ARG A 560 -7.61 -77.92 24.20
C ARG A 560 -9.06 -77.87 23.77
N LYS A 561 -9.40 -78.59 22.71
CA LYS A 561 -10.77 -78.77 22.22
C LYS A 561 -11.02 -80.26 21.98
N VAL A 562 -12.11 -80.78 22.52
CA VAL A 562 -12.56 -82.15 22.26
C VAL A 562 -13.72 -82.07 21.27
N VAL A 563 -13.59 -82.78 20.15
CA VAL A 563 -14.61 -82.85 19.10
C VAL A 563 -15.23 -84.23 19.10
N THR A 564 -16.56 -84.29 19.03
CA THR A 564 -17.29 -85.55 18.95
C THR A 564 -17.41 -85.99 17.49
N ILE A 565 -17.01 -87.22 17.19
CA ILE A 565 -17.16 -87.84 15.87
C ILE A 565 -18.39 -88.73 15.90
N LYS A 566 -19.43 -88.34 15.15
CA LYS A 566 -20.65 -89.14 15.04
C LYS A 566 -20.47 -90.27 14.03
N PRO A 567 -20.87 -91.50 14.38
CA PRO A 567 -20.83 -92.64 13.47
C PRO A 567 -21.76 -92.44 12.28
N THR A 568 -21.36 -92.92 11.10
CA THR A 568 -22.29 -93.11 9.99
C THR A 568 -23.17 -94.30 10.34
N PRO A 569 -24.51 -94.17 10.25
CA PRO A 569 -25.39 -95.31 10.43
C PRO A 569 -25.01 -96.42 9.44
N VAL A 570 -24.86 -97.65 9.93
CA VAL A 570 -24.76 -98.81 9.06
C VAL A 570 -26.17 -99.08 8.54
N LYS A 571 -26.39 -98.90 7.24
CA LYS A 571 -27.59 -99.47 6.59
C LYS A 571 -27.46 -100.99 6.71
N ILE A 572 -28.22 -101.58 7.62
CA ILE A 572 -28.39 -103.03 7.67
C ILE A 572 -29.05 -103.41 6.33
N PRO A 573 -28.45 -104.29 5.50
CA PRO A 573 -29.13 -104.74 4.30
C PRO A 573 -30.46 -105.38 4.71
N GLU A 574 -31.55 -104.96 4.08
CA GLU A 574 -32.86 -105.58 4.28
C GLU A 574 -32.74 -107.05 3.88
N TYR A 575 -32.70 -107.95 4.85
CA TYR A 575 -32.82 -109.37 4.59
C TYR A 575 -34.23 -109.63 4.08
N LYS A 576 -34.38 -109.85 2.77
CA LYS A 576 -35.59 -110.47 2.23
C LYS A 576 -35.63 -111.90 2.75
N LEU A 577 -36.47 -112.14 3.75
CA LEU A 577 -36.90 -113.49 4.10
C LEU A 577 -37.71 -114.03 2.90
N THR A 578 -37.09 -114.87 2.08
CA THR A 578 -37.83 -115.81 1.24
C THR A 578 -38.34 -116.92 2.15
N LEU A 579 -39.68 -117.01 2.24
CA LEU A 579 -40.44 -117.99 3.02
C LEU A 579 -40.03 -119.44 2.74
#